data_AF-A0A1D1XI66-F1
#
_entry.id   AF-A0A1D1XI66-F1
#
_cell.length_a   1.000
_cell.length_b   1.000
_cell.length_c   1.000
_cell.angle_alpha   90.00
_cell.angle_beta   90.00
_cell.angle_gamma   90.00
#
_symmetry.space_group_name_H-M   'P 1'
#
loop_
_entity.id
_entity.type
_entity.pdbx_description
1 polymer ?
#
loop_
_entity_poly.entity_id
_entity_poly.type
_entity_poly.pdbx_seq_one_letter_code
_entity_poly.pdbx_strand_id
1 'polypeptide(L)'
;MWKDITLERIRSSTAGKKRLIYLGDEKRDYYSSLKLRGEDYVMPRKDFPLWELISNDPTQLKDQVHEWSNGEELERVLLHLTNRSLSSQLLFTDCKLQTFPMSAHEPLLQALLVPH
;
A
#
# COMPACT_ATOMS: atom_id res chain seq x y z
N MET A 1 10.01 3.78 -15.36
CA MET A 1 9.94 5.20 -15.79
C MET A 1 8.58 5.81 -15.51
N TRP A 2 7.47 5.44 -16.16
CA TRP A 2 6.16 6.08 -15.87
C TRP A 2 5.62 5.71 -14.48
N LYS A 3 5.78 4.46 -14.04
CA LYS A 3 5.36 4.00 -12.70
C LYS A 3 6.10 4.77 -11.60
N ASP A 4 7.39 5.05 -11.80
CA ASP A 4 8.17 5.85 -10.88
C ASP A 4 7.67 7.31 -10.76
N ILE A 5 7.31 7.93 -11.90
CA ILE A 5 6.77 9.29 -11.91
C ILE A 5 5.44 9.32 -11.16
N THR A 6 4.60 8.30 -11.36
CA THR A 6 3.37 8.12 -10.60
C THR A 6 3.64 7.97 -9.10
N LEU A 7 4.64 7.17 -8.72
CA LEU A 7 5.04 6.98 -7.32
C LEU A 7 5.42 8.33 -6.67
N GLU A 8 6.26 9.13 -7.32
CA GLU A 8 6.67 10.44 -6.82
C GLU A 8 5.51 11.44 -6.77
N ARG A 9 4.59 11.38 -7.76
CA ARG A 9 3.39 12.22 -7.77
C ARG A 9 2.46 11.88 -6.61
N ILE A 10 2.23 10.59 -6.34
CA ILE A 10 1.41 10.13 -5.21
C ILE A 10 2.01 10.60 -3.88
N ARG A 11 3.34 10.48 -3.73
CA ARG A 11 4.06 10.98 -2.55
C ARG A 11 3.87 12.47 -2.38
N SER A 12 4.02 13.24 -3.46
CA SER A 12 3.90 14.70 -3.43
C SER A 12 2.46 15.18 -3.18
N SER A 13 1.44 14.44 -3.63
CA SER A 13 0.04 14.78 -3.43
C SER A 13 -0.52 14.37 -2.07
N THR A 14 0.23 13.59 -1.30
CA THR A 14 -0.25 13.03 -0.03
C THR A 14 0.15 13.94 1.13
N ALA A 15 -0.83 14.45 1.87
CA ALA A 15 -0.57 15.17 3.11
C ALA A 15 0.00 14.23 4.18
N GLY A 16 1.12 14.62 4.78
CA GLY A 16 1.81 13.86 5.82
C GLY A 16 2.70 12.72 5.29
N LYS A 17 3.49 12.14 6.19
CA LYS A 17 4.37 11.02 5.89
C LYS A 17 3.57 9.71 5.90
N LYS A 18 3.03 9.32 4.74
CA LYS A 18 2.39 8.01 4.57
C LYS A 18 3.40 6.98 4.07
N ARG A 19 3.24 5.77 4.59
CA ARG A 19 3.95 4.57 4.14
C ARG A 19 3.32 4.04 2.86
N LEU A 20 4.14 3.62 1.90
CA LEU A 20 3.70 3.02 0.65
C LEU A 20 3.86 1.50 0.67
N ILE A 21 2.90 0.79 0.08
CA ILE A 21 2.98 -0.64 -0.20
C ILE A 21 2.88 -0.81 -1.71
N TYR A 22 3.95 -1.31 -2.35
CA TYR A 22 4.02 -1.51 -3.79
C TYR A 22 3.77 -2.98 -4.14
N LEU A 23 2.72 -3.27 -4.90
CA LEU A 23 2.48 -4.60 -5.48
C LEU A 23 3.03 -4.66 -6.91
N GLY A 24 3.69 -5.76 -7.25
CA GLY A 24 4.13 -6.00 -8.62
C GLY A 24 4.54 -7.44 -8.88
N ASP A 25 4.62 -7.78 -10.16
CA ASP A 25 5.03 -9.10 -10.65
C ASP A 25 5.95 -8.98 -11.88
N GLU A 26 5.86 -7.88 -12.64
CA GLU A 26 6.66 -7.67 -13.83
C GLU A 26 8.10 -7.20 -13.57
N LYS A 27 9.04 -7.55 -14.46
CA LYS A 27 10.41 -7.02 -14.46
C LYS A 27 10.47 -5.48 -14.49
N ARG A 28 9.52 -4.83 -15.15
CA ARG A 28 9.44 -3.36 -15.25
C ARG A 28 9.19 -2.69 -13.89
N ASP A 29 8.71 -3.44 -12.91
CA ASP A 29 8.46 -2.96 -11.56
C ASP A 29 9.71 -2.90 -10.70
N TYR A 30 10.80 -3.58 -11.10
CA TYR A 30 12.03 -3.62 -10.32
C TYR A 30 12.58 -2.23 -10.07
N TYR A 31 12.67 -1.39 -11.11
CA TYR A 31 13.19 -0.03 -10.96
C TYR A 31 12.28 0.87 -10.10
N SER A 32 10.96 0.66 -10.13
CA SER A 32 10.02 1.34 -9.23
C SER A 32 10.25 0.94 -7.77
N SER A 33 10.51 -0.35 -7.53
CA SER A 33 10.75 -0.88 -6.17
C SER A 33 12.03 -0.32 -5.54
N LEU A 34 13.05 0.01 -6.34
CA LEU A 34 14.29 0.66 -5.86
C LEU A 34 14.08 2.09 -5.34
N LYS A 35 12.94 2.71 -5.66
CA LYS A 35 12.60 4.07 -5.19
C LYS A 35 11.82 4.06 -3.88
N LEU A 36 11.53 2.89 -3.33
CA LEU A 36 10.90 2.74 -2.03
C LEU A 36 11.83 3.24 -0.92
N ARG A 37 11.24 3.93 0.06
CA ARG A 37 11.96 4.39 1.26
C ARG A 37 12.06 3.22 2.24
N GLY A 38 13.01 3.27 3.18
CA GLY A 38 13.20 2.17 4.16
C GLY A 38 11.98 1.85 5.04
N GLU A 39 10.99 2.74 5.09
CA GLU A 39 9.71 2.51 5.77
C GLU A 39 8.64 1.86 4.89
N ASP A 40 8.79 1.91 3.56
CA ASP A 40 7.85 1.37 2.58
C ASP A 40 8.01 -0.15 2.44
N TYR A 41 7.03 -0.78 1.80
CA TYR A 41 7.01 -2.23 1.55
C TYR A 41 6.88 -2.54 0.06
N VAL A 42 7.49 -3.64 -0.37
CA VAL A 42 7.27 -4.24 -1.71
C VAL A 42 6.68 -5.64 -1.55
N MET A 43 5.66 -5.94 -2.34
CA MET A 43 4.98 -7.23 -2.37
C MET A 43 5.12 -7.90 -3.74
N PRO A 44 6.25 -8.58 -4.02
CA PRO A 44 6.47 -9.23 -5.30
C PRO A 44 5.72 -10.56 -5.38
N ARG A 45 5.10 -10.85 -6.53
CA ARG A 45 4.45 -12.15 -6.76
C ARG A 45 5.50 -13.24 -6.97
N LYS A 46 5.43 -14.34 -6.21
CA LYS A 46 6.35 -15.47 -6.31
C LYS A 46 6.31 -16.10 -7.70
N ASP A 47 7.47 -16.55 -8.16
CA ASP A 47 7.66 -17.17 -9.48
C ASP A 47 7.40 -16.21 -10.67
N PHE A 48 7.43 -14.90 -10.43
CA PHE A 48 7.37 -13.87 -11.46
C PHE A 48 8.66 -13.04 -11.51
N PRO A 49 8.95 -12.36 -12.63
CA PRO A 49 10.23 -11.69 -12.83
C PRO A 49 10.62 -10.64 -11.76
N LEU A 50 9.67 -9.94 -11.15
CA LEU A 50 9.98 -9.01 -10.06
C LEU A 50 10.56 -9.75 -8.85
N TRP A 51 9.93 -10.85 -8.46
CA TRP A 51 10.35 -11.67 -7.31
C TRP A 51 11.72 -12.28 -7.55
N GLU A 52 11.98 -12.81 -8.75
CA GLU A 52 13.29 -13.35 -9.11
C GLU A 52 14.39 -12.29 -9.01
N LEU A 53 14.15 -11.07 -9.53
CA LEU A 53 15.14 -9.99 -9.49
C LEU A 53 15.45 -9.55 -8.06
N ILE A 54 14.42 -9.40 -7.22
CA ILE A 54 14.59 -9.02 -5.80
C ILE A 54 15.28 -10.15 -5.01
N SER A 55 14.96 -11.41 -5.32
CA SER A 55 15.54 -12.58 -4.63
C SER A 55 17.02 -12.79 -4.96
N ASN A 56 17.41 -12.52 -6.21
CA ASN A 56 18.78 -12.69 -6.70
C ASN A 56 19.71 -11.52 -6.30
N ASP A 57 19.16 -10.34 -6.03
CA ASP A 57 19.90 -9.19 -5.53
C ASP A 57 19.21 -8.66 -4.25
N PRO A 58 19.45 -9.31 -3.09
CA PRO A 58 18.91 -8.86 -1.82
C PRO A 58 19.63 -7.58 -1.39
N THR A 59 19.25 -6.47 -2.02
CA THR A 59 19.62 -5.11 -1.67
C THR A 59 19.07 -4.71 -0.28
N GLN A 60 19.15 -3.42 0.10
CA GLN A 60 18.59 -2.86 1.35
C GLN A 60 17.07 -3.09 1.54
N LEU A 61 16.40 -3.69 0.56
CA LEU A 61 14.98 -4.02 0.61
C LEU A 61 14.65 -5.26 1.43
N LYS A 62 15.63 -6.05 1.92
CA LYS A 62 15.37 -7.36 2.55
C LYS A 62 14.28 -7.35 3.63
N ASP A 63 14.27 -6.35 4.51
CA ASP A 63 13.27 -6.21 5.57
C ASP A 63 11.92 -5.63 5.09
N GLN A 64 11.85 -5.22 3.83
CA GLN A 64 10.71 -4.58 3.17
C GLN A 64 10.00 -5.51 2.16
N VAL A 65 10.58 -6.68 1.84
CA VAL A 65 10.02 -7.63 0.88
C VAL A 65 8.99 -8.55 1.54
N HIS A 66 7.79 -8.58 0.97
CA HIS A 66 6.67 -9.38 1.45
C HIS A 66 5.99 -10.11 0.28
N GLU A 67 6.56 -11.25 -0.10
CA GLU A 67 6.11 -12.06 -1.23
C GLU A 67 4.71 -12.69 -1.07
N TRP A 68 4.04 -12.95 -2.19
CA TRP A 68 2.74 -13.63 -2.24
C TRP A 68 2.61 -14.50 -3.49
N SER A 69 1.88 -15.62 -3.41
CA SER A 69 1.75 -16.57 -4.53
C SER A 69 0.34 -16.58 -5.15
N ASN A 70 -0.68 -16.36 -4.33
CA ASN A 70 -2.10 -16.41 -4.71
C ASN A 70 -2.91 -15.32 -3.97
N GLY A 71 -4.22 -15.24 -4.28
CA GLY A 71 -5.10 -14.22 -3.71
C GLY A 71 -5.24 -14.29 -2.19
N GLU A 72 -5.29 -15.49 -1.61
CA GLU A 72 -5.42 -15.67 -0.15
C GLU A 72 -4.15 -15.23 0.59
N GLU A 73 -2.97 -15.56 0.04
CA GLU A 73 -1.71 -15.09 0.57
C GLU A 73 -1.59 -13.57 0.45
N LEU A 74 -1.99 -13.02 -0.71
CA LEU A 74 -1.98 -11.58 -0.93
C LEU A 74 -2.81 -10.85 0.12
N GLU A 75 -4.05 -11.31 0.35
CA GLU A 75 -4.94 -10.75 1.37
C GLU A 75 -4.28 -10.80 2.76
N ARG A 76 -3.80 -11.98 3.17
CA ARG A 76 -3.18 -12.20 4.48
C ARG A 76 -1.98 -11.27 4.71
N VAL A 77 -1.10 -11.17 3.72
CA VAL A 77 0.10 -10.34 3.81
C VAL A 77 -0.26 -8.87 3.84
N LEU A 78 -1.16 -8.42 2.96
CA LEU A 78 -1.58 -7.02 2.90
C LEU A 78 -2.25 -6.55 4.19
N LEU A 79 -3.13 -7.38 4.77
CA LEU A 79 -3.76 -7.11 6.06
C LEU A 79 -2.72 -7.02 7.18
N HIS A 80 -1.75 -7.94 7.21
CA HIS A 80 -0.67 -7.91 8.19
C HIS A 80 0.14 -6.60 8.13
N LEU A 81 0.53 -6.16 6.93
CA LEU A 81 1.31 -4.92 6.75
C LEU A 81 0.52 -3.66 7.10
N THR A 82 -0.77 -3.63 6.76
CA THR A 82 -1.66 -2.52 7.08
C THR A 82 -1.87 -2.42 8.60
N ASN A 83 -2.13 -3.55 9.25
CA ASN A 83 -2.29 -3.61 10.70
C ASN A 83 -1.00 -3.21 11.43
N ARG A 84 0.17 -3.68 10.99
CA ARG A 84 1.46 -3.27 11.56
C ARG A 84 1.69 -1.76 11.45
N SER A 85 1.26 -1.17 10.34
CA SER A 85 1.36 0.28 10.09
C SER A 85 0.37 1.09 10.92
N LEU A 86 -0.82 0.56 11.19
CA LEU A 86 -1.83 1.18 12.04
C LEU A 86 -1.49 1.05 13.53
N SER A 87 -1.04 -0.12 13.99
CA SER A 87 -0.59 -0.33 15.37
C SER A 87 0.60 0.57 15.71
N SER A 88 1.53 0.76 14.79
CA SER A 88 2.64 1.72 14.97
C SER A 88 2.15 3.17 15.11
N GLN A 89 1.03 3.53 14.45
CA GLN A 89 0.40 4.84 14.61
C GLN A 89 -0.41 4.93 15.90
N LEU A 90 -1.12 3.87 16.30
CA LEU A 90 -1.88 3.80 17.55
C LEU A 90 -0.99 3.95 18.78
N LEU A 91 0.22 3.37 18.78
CA LEU A 91 1.22 3.58 19.83
C LEU A 91 1.73 5.03 19.88
N PHE A 92 1.58 5.80 18.79
CA PHE A 92 1.90 7.23 18.74
C PHE A 92 0.69 8.11 19.10
N THR A 93 -0.53 7.56 19.04
CA THR A 93 -1.80 8.27 19.23
C THR A 93 -2.62 7.77 20.42
N ASP A 94 -1.99 7.41 21.55
CA ASP A 94 -2.68 7.28 22.85
C ASP A 94 -3.33 8.61 23.35
N CYS A 95 -3.61 9.54 22.44
CA CYS A 95 -4.47 10.70 22.60
C CYS A 95 -5.93 10.30 22.32
N LYS A 96 -6.61 9.81 23.36
CA LYS A 96 -8.08 9.75 23.55
C LYS A 96 -8.93 9.48 22.29
N LEU A 97 -9.18 8.21 21.99
CA LEU A 97 -10.35 7.81 21.21
C LEU A 97 -11.61 7.96 22.10
N GLN A 98 -12.36 9.05 21.93
CA GLN A 98 -13.74 9.12 22.43
C GLN A 98 -14.67 8.44 21.42
N THR A 99 -15.44 7.47 21.89
CA THR A 99 -16.52 6.82 21.16
C THR A 99 -17.55 7.86 20.73
N PHE A 100 -17.67 8.11 19.43
CA PHE A 100 -18.77 8.92 18.89
C PHE A 100 -20.07 8.10 18.91
N PRO A 101 -21.18 8.61 19.45
CA PRO A 101 -22.47 7.94 19.34
C PRO A 101 -22.97 8.01 17.89
N MET A 102 -23.47 6.89 17.36
CA MET A 102 -24.07 6.80 16.03
C MET A 102 -25.27 7.77 15.92
N SER A 103 -25.15 8.78 15.06
CA SER A 103 -26.27 9.60 14.61
C SER A 103 -26.93 8.94 13.40
N ALA A 104 -28.26 8.97 13.36
CA ALA A 104 -29.11 8.30 12.39
C ALA A 104 -28.85 8.70 10.92
N HIS A 105 -29.09 7.75 10.01
CA HIS A 105 -28.93 7.83 8.56
C HIS A 105 -29.70 9.01 7.94
N GLU A 106 -29.00 9.83 7.13
CA GLU A 106 -29.60 10.74 6.14
C GLU A 106 -29.90 9.96 4.83
N PRO A 107 -31.01 10.25 4.11
CA PRO A 107 -31.36 9.53 2.88
C PRO A 107 -30.46 9.92 1.71
N LEU A 108 -30.15 8.92 0.88
CA LEU A 108 -29.35 8.99 -0.34
C LEU A 108 -29.98 9.95 -1.37
N LEU A 109 -29.19 10.91 -1.88
CA LEU A 109 -29.65 11.91 -2.85
C LEU A 109 -30.15 11.27 -4.15
N GLN A 110 -31.35 11.67 -4.57
CA GLN A 110 -32.04 11.18 -5.76
C GLN A 110 -31.32 11.62 -7.05
N ALA A 111 -31.04 10.66 -7.94
CA ALA A 111 -30.34 10.89 -9.20
C ALA A 111 -31.16 11.77 -10.17
N LEU A 112 -30.49 12.71 -10.84
CA LEU A 112 -31.08 13.61 -11.84
C LEU A 112 -31.17 12.93 -13.22
N LEU A 113 -32.32 13.06 -13.88
CA LEU A 113 -32.57 12.54 -15.23
C LEU A 113 -31.89 13.39 -16.31
N VAL A 114 -31.27 12.72 -17.29
CA VAL A 114 -30.65 13.35 -18.47
C VAL A 114 -31.70 13.48 -19.58
N PRO A 115 -31.89 14.67 -20.19
CA PRO A 115 -32.81 14.86 -21.33
C PRO A 115 -32.26 14.27 -22.64
N HIS A 116 -33.17 13.79 -23.50
CA HIS A 116 -32.90 13.31 -24.86
C HIS A 116 -32.74 14.44 -25.88
#